data_AF-A0A3D6DVP0-F1
#
_entry.id   AF-A0A3D6DVP0-F1
#
_cell.length_a   1.000
_cell.length_b   1.000
_cell.length_c   1.000
_cell.angle_alpha   90.00
_cell.angle_beta   90.00
_cell.angle_gamma   90.00
#
_symmetry.space_group_name_H-M   'P 1'
#
loop_
_entity.id
_entity.type
_entity.pdbx_description
1 polymer ?
#
loop_
_entity_poly.entity_id
_entity_poly.type
_entity_poly.pdbx_seq_one_letter_code
_entity_poly.pdbx_strand_id
1 'polypeptide(L)'
;MLRMASVVLAAMAVALPASASVSFSGSSGSRAAAVTFDIVAGKLQVKLDNTSTNDVLVPIDVLTAVFFNLSGGAGQLARFSATADGGTYQGTTLVNPAGTVVGGEWAYAAVSSGSLPGVNAGISSSGLGLFGPGDVFPGANLSGPADPNGLQYGLTSVGDNKATGNTPILTEPLTNHSVTFLLTPGAGFSLTQISNVFFQYGTALTEPRFPGGEGGGGPGGGNTPEPATLALLGFGLLAGAVARRKRT
;
A
#
# COMPACT_ATOMS: atom_id res chain seq x y z
N MET A 1 55.95 -37.21 3.59
CA MET A 1 55.39 -36.09 2.82
C MET A 1 53.92 -36.40 2.52
N LEU A 2 53.00 -35.86 3.31
CA LEU A 2 51.57 -36.14 3.23
C LEU A 2 50.91 -35.05 2.36
N ARG A 3 50.33 -35.43 1.21
CA ARG A 3 49.63 -34.49 0.32
C ARG A 3 48.19 -34.32 0.82
N MET A 4 47.87 -33.14 1.36
CA MET A 4 46.50 -32.72 1.68
C MET A 4 45.73 -32.45 0.37
N ALA A 5 44.61 -33.14 0.18
CA ALA A 5 43.64 -32.84 -0.88
C ALA A 5 42.55 -31.94 -0.31
N SER A 6 42.47 -30.69 -0.79
CA SER A 6 41.38 -29.77 -0.45
C SER A 6 40.16 -30.05 -1.34
N VAL A 7 39.07 -30.47 -0.73
CA VAL A 7 37.74 -30.55 -1.38
C VAL A 7 37.07 -29.19 -1.24
N VAL A 8 36.86 -28.49 -2.35
CA VAL A 8 36.08 -27.24 -2.40
C VAL A 8 34.61 -27.62 -2.60
N LEU A 9 33.80 -27.43 -1.56
CA LEU A 9 32.36 -27.62 -1.62
C LEU A 9 31.73 -26.35 -2.21
N ALA A 10 31.28 -26.42 -3.46
CA ALA A 10 30.55 -25.32 -4.10
C ALA A 10 29.10 -25.30 -3.59
N ALA A 11 28.78 -24.33 -2.73
CA ALA A 11 27.40 -24.07 -2.31
C ALA A 11 26.64 -23.38 -3.46
N MET A 12 25.75 -24.11 -4.15
CA MET A 12 24.77 -23.50 -5.04
C MET A 12 23.70 -22.80 -4.18
N ALA A 13 23.77 -21.48 -4.10
CA ALA A 13 22.67 -20.67 -3.57
C ALA A 13 21.51 -20.72 -4.57
N VAL A 14 20.44 -21.43 -4.21
CA VAL A 14 19.18 -21.38 -4.96
C VAL A 14 18.50 -20.05 -4.63
N ALA A 15 18.55 -19.10 -5.56
CA ALA A 15 17.75 -17.89 -5.47
C ALA A 15 16.27 -18.27 -5.67
N LEU A 16 15.48 -18.18 -4.61
CA LEU A 16 14.02 -18.30 -4.73
C LEU A 16 13.50 -17.10 -5.53
N PRO A 17 12.51 -17.30 -6.43
CA PRO A 17 11.90 -16.18 -7.14
C PRO A 17 11.26 -15.23 -6.12
N ALA A 18 11.64 -13.96 -6.17
CA ALA A 18 10.90 -12.91 -5.47
C ALA A 18 9.52 -12.78 -6.11
N SER A 19 8.47 -12.77 -5.30
CA SER A 19 7.13 -12.42 -5.77
C SER A 19 7.14 -10.96 -6.21
N ALA A 20 6.69 -10.66 -7.43
CA ALA A 20 6.58 -9.27 -7.88
C ALA A 20 5.44 -8.59 -7.12
N SER A 21 5.66 -7.33 -6.70
CA SER A 21 4.60 -6.49 -6.13
C SER A 21 3.47 -6.29 -7.13
N VAL A 22 2.23 -6.16 -6.63
CA VAL A 22 1.04 -5.85 -7.44
C VAL A 22 0.56 -4.45 -7.08
N SER A 23 0.30 -3.62 -8.08
CA SER A 23 -0.13 -2.23 -7.88
C SER A 23 -1.43 -1.92 -8.62
N PHE A 24 -2.26 -1.12 -7.97
CA PHE A 24 -3.52 -0.60 -8.50
C PHE A 24 -3.52 0.91 -8.39
N SER A 25 -4.06 1.60 -9.39
CA SER A 25 -4.21 3.06 -9.34
C SER A 25 -5.47 3.53 -10.06
N GLY A 26 -5.92 4.74 -9.72
CA GLY A 26 -7.09 5.34 -10.35
C GLY A 26 -7.20 6.82 -10.01
N SER A 27 -8.10 7.51 -10.72
CA SER A 27 -8.41 8.91 -10.49
C SER A 27 -9.86 9.23 -10.84
N SER A 28 -10.42 10.24 -10.17
CA SER A 28 -11.74 10.80 -10.47
C SER A 28 -11.78 12.27 -10.09
N GLY A 29 -12.02 13.15 -11.07
CA GLY A 29 -11.96 14.60 -10.84
C GLY A 29 -10.59 15.04 -10.33
N SER A 30 -10.57 15.74 -9.20
CA SER A 30 -9.35 16.23 -8.52
C SER A 30 -8.66 15.16 -7.65
N ARG A 31 -9.12 13.91 -7.65
CA ARG A 31 -8.65 12.84 -6.75
C ARG A 31 -7.89 11.79 -7.53
N ALA A 32 -6.80 11.30 -6.96
CA ALA A 32 -6.00 10.24 -7.53
C ALA A 32 -5.38 9.43 -6.39
N ALA A 33 -5.38 8.12 -6.52
CA ALA A 33 -4.87 7.22 -5.49
C ALA A 33 -4.18 6.02 -6.12
N ALA A 34 -3.24 5.46 -5.38
CA ALA A 34 -2.58 4.22 -5.70
C ALA A 34 -2.46 3.34 -4.45
N VAL A 35 -2.46 2.03 -4.66
CA VAL A 35 -2.10 1.06 -3.62
C VAL A 35 -1.12 0.04 -4.21
N THR A 36 -0.08 -0.30 -3.45
CA THR A 36 0.85 -1.37 -3.79
C THR A 36 0.82 -2.45 -2.73
N PHE A 37 0.73 -3.70 -3.18
CA PHE A 37 0.78 -4.90 -2.36
C PHE A 37 2.08 -5.64 -2.65
N ASP A 38 2.84 -5.95 -1.60
CA ASP A 38 4.12 -6.65 -1.71
C ASP A 38 4.33 -7.61 -0.53
N ILE A 39 5.23 -8.60 -0.68
CA ILE A 39 5.64 -9.48 0.42
C ILE A 39 7.03 -9.08 0.90
N VAL A 40 7.09 -8.42 2.06
CA VAL A 40 8.34 -7.98 2.68
C VAL A 40 8.52 -8.70 4.01
N ALA A 41 9.65 -9.41 4.16
CA ALA A 41 9.98 -10.18 5.37
C ALA A 41 8.83 -11.11 5.85
N GLY A 42 8.11 -11.74 4.91
CA GLY A 42 7.01 -12.65 5.20
C GLY A 42 5.69 -11.97 5.63
N LYS A 43 5.59 -10.65 5.50
CA LYS A 43 4.36 -9.87 5.74
C LYS A 43 3.82 -9.33 4.44
N LEU A 44 2.50 -9.17 4.35
CA LEU A 44 1.88 -8.37 3.32
C LEU A 44 2.10 -6.89 3.66
N GLN A 45 2.88 -6.20 2.84
CA GLN A 45 2.98 -4.76 2.85
C GLN A 45 1.89 -4.19 1.94
N VAL A 46 1.09 -3.27 2.47
CA VAL A 46 0.11 -2.48 1.72
C VAL A 46 0.53 -1.03 1.85
N LYS A 47 0.97 -0.41 0.75
CA LYS A 47 1.26 1.02 0.72
C LYS A 47 0.11 1.73 0.04
N LEU A 48 -0.55 2.64 0.74
CA LEU A 48 -1.65 3.46 0.21
C LEU A 48 -1.16 4.89 0.00
N ASP A 49 -1.35 5.41 -1.20
CA ASP A 49 -0.91 6.74 -1.62
C ASP A 49 -2.10 7.56 -2.15
N ASN A 50 -2.25 8.80 -1.68
CA ASN A 50 -3.04 9.83 -2.34
C ASN A 50 -2.14 10.58 -3.32
N THR A 51 -2.15 10.15 -4.58
CA THR A 51 -1.24 10.62 -5.63
C THR A 51 -1.72 11.91 -6.31
N SER A 52 -2.81 12.53 -5.83
CA SER A 52 -3.30 13.76 -6.42
C SER A 52 -2.32 14.92 -6.23
N THR A 53 -2.28 15.83 -7.20
CA THR A 53 -1.55 17.09 -7.14
C THR A 53 -2.46 18.29 -6.87
N ASN A 54 -3.75 18.06 -6.66
CA ASN A 54 -4.72 19.11 -6.33
C ASN A 54 -4.75 19.36 -4.83
N ASP A 55 -5.08 20.60 -4.46
CA ASP A 55 -5.26 20.99 -3.07
C ASP A 55 -6.44 20.26 -2.40
N VAL A 56 -6.35 19.99 -1.10
CA VAL A 56 -7.41 19.35 -0.31
C VAL A 56 -8.18 20.44 0.41
N LEU A 57 -9.41 20.72 -0.04
CA LEU A 57 -10.17 21.86 0.47
C LEU A 57 -11.33 21.47 1.39
N VAL A 58 -11.83 20.24 1.27
CA VAL A 58 -12.98 19.74 2.02
C VAL A 58 -12.80 18.25 2.38
N PRO A 59 -13.51 17.72 3.40
CA PRO A 59 -13.37 16.33 3.85
C PRO A 59 -13.45 15.27 2.74
N ILE A 60 -14.31 15.50 1.76
CA ILE A 60 -14.48 14.57 0.64
C ILE A 60 -13.24 14.48 -0.27
N ASP A 61 -12.24 15.35 -0.12
CA ASP A 61 -10.97 15.29 -0.87
C ASP A 61 -9.85 14.56 -0.11
N VAL A 62 -10.13 14.07 1.10
CA VAL A 62 -9.22 13.23 1.90
C VAL A 62 -9.43 11.76 1.55
N LEU A 63 -8.35 11.05 1.23
CA LEU A 63 -8.37 9.60 1.01
C LEU A 63 -8.36 8.91 2.38
N THR A 64 -9.41 8.14 2.67
CA THR A 64 -9.61 7.54 4.00
C THR A 64 -9.61 6.02 3.98
N ALA A 65 -9.90 5.39 2.84
CA ALA A 65 -9.91 3.93 2.78
C ALA A 65 -9.51 3.36 1.42
N VAL A 66 -9.04 2.12 1.47
CA VAL A 66 -8.90 1.23 0.33
C VAL A 66 -9.63 -0.08 0.63
N PHE A 67 -10.43 -0.53 -0.33
CA PHE A 67 -11.16 -1.80 -0.28
C PHE A 67 -10.62 -2.73 -1.37
N PHE A 68 -10.66 -4.02 -1.10
CA PHE A 68 -10.23 -5.03 -2.06
C PHE A 68 -10.87 -6.38 -1.76
N ASN A 69 -10.82 -7.26 -2.75
CA ASN A 69 -11.22 -8.64 -2.63
C ASN A 69 -10.02 -9.53 -2.36
N LEU A 70 -10.21 -10.50 -1.48
CA LEU A 70 -9.31 -11.62 -1.24
C LEU A 70 -10.04 -12.91 -1.55
N SER A 71 -9.63 -13.62 -2.62
CA SER A 71 -10.31 -14.85 -3.04
C SER A 71 -10.24 -16.00 -2.01
N GLY A 72 -9.36 -15.90 -1.00
CA GLY A 72 -9.28 -16.80 0.16
C GLY A 72 -10.02 -16.30 1.42
N GLY A 73 -10.66 -15.13 1.35
CA GLY A 73 -11.35 -14.48 2.46
C GLY A 73 -10.46 -13.56 3.31
N ALA A 74 -11.05 -12.54 3.91
CA ALA A 74 -10.32 -11.50 4.64
C ALA A 74 -9.79 -11.90 6.03
N GLY A 75 -10.30 -12.99 6.60
CA GLY A 75 -9.77 -13.58 7.84
C GLY A 75 -8.35 -14.15 7.70
N GLN A 76 -7.78 -14.15 6.49
CA GLN A 76 -6.42 -14.56 6.23
C GLN A 76 -5.36 -13.54 6.68
N LEU A 77 -5.74 -12.31 7.01
CA LEU A 77 -4.75 -11.27 7.37
C LEU A 77 -4.96 -10.80 8.80
N ALA A 78 -3.88 -10.71 9.57
CA ALA A 78 -3.86 -10.13 10.90
C ALA A 78 -3.08 -8.81 10.91
N ARG A 79 -3.60 -7.79 11.59
CA ARG A 79 -2.95 -6.48 11.75
C ARG A 79 -1.57 -6.62 12.40
N PHE A 80 -0.55 -6.00 11.82
CA PHE A 80 0.79 -5.95 12.41
C PHE A 80 1.18 -4.51 12.75
N SER A 81 1.18 -3.59 11.78
CA SER A 81 1.50 -2.17 12.02
C SER A 81 0.94 -1.26 10.93
N ALA A 82 0.80 0.03 11.25
CA ALA A 82 0.58 1.10 10.28
C ALA A 82 1.55 2.25 10.57
N THR A 83 2.23 2.76 9.55
CA THR A 83 3.26 3.80 9.68
C THR A 83 3.02 4.88 8.63
N ALA A 84 3.02 6.14 9.05
CA ALA A 84 2.92 7.26 8.13
C ALA A 84 4.22 7.41 7.33
N ASP A 85 4.12 7.44 6.01
CA ASP A 85 5.29 7.65 5.13
C ASP A 85 5.56 9.15 4.91
N GLY A 86 4.54 9.99 5.07
CA GLY A 86 4.64 11.45 5.10
C GLY A 86 4.44 12.02 6.51
N GLY A 87 4.67 13.33 6.66
CA GLY A 87 4.34 14.03 7.90
C GLY A 87 2.83 14.21 8.09
N THR A 88 2.38 14.15 9.33
CA THR A 88 0.99 14.45 9.72
C THR A 88 0.90 15.90 10.18
N TYR A 89 -0.04 16.63 9.59
CA TYR A 89 -0.21 18.05 9.82
C TYR A 89 -1.61 18.36 10.33
N GLN A 90 -1.68 19.31 11.25
CA GLN A 90 -2.92 19.95 11.68
C GLN A 90 -2.86 21.42 11.23
N GLY A 91 -3.49 21.69 10.09
CA GLY A 91 -3.22 22.91 9.32
C GLY A 91 -1.73 23.01 8.97
N THR A 92 -1.09 24.14 9.22
CA THR A 92 0.35 24.34 8.93
C THR A 92 1.30 23.73 9.97
N THR A 93 0.77 23.17 11.06
CA THR A 93 1.58 22.62 12.16
C THR A 93 1.87 21.15 11.92
N LEU A 94 3.15 20.79 11.85
CA LEU A 94 3.58 19.39 11.87
C LEU A 94 3.37 18.83 13.27
N VAL A 95 2.45 17.88 13.42
CA VAL A 95 2.14 17.24 14.71
C VAL A 95 2.82 15.89 14.87
N ASN A 96 3.04 15.16 13.77
CA ASN A 96 3.81 13.91 13.78
C ASN A 96 4.74 13.85 12.54
N PRO A 97 6.03 13.52 12.69
CA PRO A 97 6.92 13.33 11.56
C PRO A 97 6.60 12.05 10.77
N ALA A 98 7.13 11.95 9.55
CA ALA A 98 7.16 10.68 8.82
C ALA A 98 7.88 9.59 9.63
N GLY A 99 7.46 8.33 9.46
CA GLY A 99 7.91 7.19 10.25
C GLY A 99 7.16 7.02 11.57
N THR A 100 6.21 7.90 11.91
CA THR A 100 5.36 7.74 13.09
C THR A 100 4.42 6.54 12.92
N VAL A 101 4.31 5.70 13.96
CA VAL A 101 3.33 4.63 14.03
C VAL A 101 1.94 5.23 14.22
N VAL A 102 1.09 5.08 13.21
CA VAL A 102 -0.30 5.58 13.17
C VAL A 102 -1.31 4.45 13.32
N GLY A 103 -0.91 3.34 13.95
CA GLY A 103 -1.74 2.15 14.10
C GLY A 103 -3.07 2.43 14.79
N GLY A 104 -3.09 3.31 15.80
CA GLY A 104 -4.29 3.72 16.52
C GLY A 104 -5.33 4.47 15.69
N GLU A 105 -4.95 4.92 14.49
CA GLU A 105 -5.74 5.81 13.62
C GLU A 105 -6.28 5.11 12.38
N TRP A 106 -5.86 3.87 12.16
CA TRP A 106 -6.24 3.07 10.99
C TRP A 106 -6.73 1.71 11.44
N ALA A 107 -7.70 1.18 10.71
CA ALA A 107 -8.29 -0.12 10.96
C ALA A 107 -8.17 -1.03 9.74
N TYR A 108 -8.15 -2.34 9.98
CA TYR A 108 -8.31 -3.37 8.97
C TYR A 108 -9.38 -4.35 9.42
N ALA A 109 -10.31 -4.65 8.53
CA ALA A 109 -11.40 -5.57 8.81
C ALA A 109 -11.75 -6.41 7.57
N ALA A 110 -12.32 -7.58 7.85
CA ALA A 110 -13.18 -8.24 6.87
C ALA A 110 -14.44 -7.39 6.71
N VAL A 111 -14.74 -6.98 5.48
CA VAL A 111 -15.92 -6.15 5.20
C VAL A 111 -16.92 -6.97 4.40
N SER A 112 -18.19 -6.87 4.77
CA SER A 112 -19.28 -7.42 3.99
C SER A 112 -20.36 -6.36 3.91
N SER A 113 -20.36 -5.57 2.84
CA SER A 113 -21.38 -4.55 2.64
C SER A 113 -21.98 -4.67 1.25
N GLY A 114 -23.31 -4.72 1.18
CA GLY A 114 -24.04 -4.75 -0.10
C GLY A 114 -23.79 -3.50 -0.96
N SER A 115 -23.29 -2.42 -0.36
CA SER A 115 -22.91 -1.18 -1.04
C SER A 115 -21.52 -1.21 -1.69
N LEU A 116 -20.68 -2.21 -1.38
CA LEU A 116 -19.39 -2.47 -2.00
C LEU A 116 -19.37 -3.88 -2.60
N PRO A 117 -20.09 -4.11 -3.72
CA PRO A 117 -20.14 -5.42 -4.33
C PRO A 117 -18.75 -5.86 -4.82
N GLY A 118 -18.38 -7.09 -4.48
CA GLY A 118 -17.16 -7.71 -4.98
C GLY A 118 -15.89 -7.39 -4.21
N VAL A 119 -15.97 -6.79 -3.02
CA VAL A 119 -14.85 -6.67 -2.05
C VAL A 119 -15.19 -7.42 -0.76
N ASN A 120 -14.16 -7.85 -0.03
CA ASN A 120 -14.34 -8.51 1.26
C ASN A 120 -13.34 -8.09 2.34
N ALA A 121 -12.40 -7.20 2.02
CA ALA A 121 -11.42 -6.64 2.94
C ALA A 121 -11.32 -5.12 2.74
N GLY A 122 -10.90 -4.41 3.79
CA GLY A 122 -10.59 -3.00 3.68
C GLY A 122 -9.65 -2.51 4.76
N ILE A 123 -8.98 -1.39 4.47
CA ILE A 123 -8.19 -0.61 5.41
C ILE A 123 -8.77 0.80 5.42
N SER A 124 -9.05 1.38 6.58
CA SER A 124 -9.70 2.68 6.70
C SER A 124 -9.26 3.46 7.94
N SER A 125 -9.12 4.78 7.82
CA SER A 125 -9.00 5.70 8.96
C SER A 125 -10.35 6.18 9.51
N SER A 126 -11.43 5.85 8.80
CA SER A 126 -12.79 6.24 9.15
C SER A 126 -13.69 5.02 9.33
N GLY A 127 -14.76 5.17 10.13
CA GLY A 127 -15.61 4.03 10.50
C GLY A 127 -16.41 3.48 9.34
N LEU A 128 -16.96 4.34 8.47
CA LEU A 128 -17.79 3.97 7.31
C LEU A 128 -18.99 3.03 7.62
N GLY A 129 -19.31 2.82 8.90
CA GLY A 129 -20.22 1.76 9.36
C GLY A 129 -19.67 0.33 9.21
N LEU A 130 -18.38 0.17 8.91
CA LEU A 130 -17.70 -1.10 8.63
C LEU A 130 -16.54 -1.39 9.58
N PHE A 131 -15.95 -0.36 10.18
CA PHE A 131 -14.78 -0.44 11.05
C PHE A 131 -15.12 0.12 12.43
N GLY A 132 -14.66 -0.55 13.48
CA GLY A 132 -14.80 -0.09 14.86
C GLY A 132 -13.51 -0.23 15.67
N PRO A 133 -13.56 0.07 16.99
CA PRO A 133 -12.40 -0.01 17.88
C PRO A 133 -11.69 -1.36 17.86
N GLY A 134 -12.44 -2.45 17.65
CA GLY A 134 -11.89 -3.80 17.57
C GLY A 134 -10.98 -4.05 16.36
N ASP A 135 -11.02 -3.17 15.36
CA ASP A 135 -10.38 -3.33 14.04
C ASP A 135 -9.11 -2.47 13.85
N VAL A 136 -8.75 -1.66 14.85
CA VAL A 136 -7.61 -0.73 14.81
C VAL A 136 -6.25 -1.43 14.82
N PHE A 137 -5.27 -1.00 14.01
CA PHE A 137 -3.93 -1.58 14.04
C PHE A 137 -3.25 -1.38 15.41
N PRO A 138 -2.29 -2.23 15.82
CA PRO A 138 -1.53 -1.98 17.04
C PRO A 138 -0.84 -0.62 17.00
N GLY A 139 -1.09 0.22 18.01
CA GLY A 139 -0.53 1.57 18.11
C GLY A 139 -1.21 2.39 19.20
N ALA A 140 -0.62 3.52 19.57
CA ALA A 140 -1.28 4.50 20.42
C ALA A 140 -2.33 5.26 19.62
N ASN A 141 -3.40 5.68 20.30
CA ASN A 141 -4.27 6.75 19.81
C ASN A 141 -3.49 8.07 19.89
N LEU A 142 -3.30 8.72 18.73
CA LEU A 142 -2.66 10.00 18.52
C LEU A 142 -3.67 11.16 18.44
N SER A 143 -4.90 10.90 17.99
CA SER A 143 -5.99 11.88 17.96
C SER A 143 -7.33 11.20 18.25
N GLY A 144 -8.15 11.83 19.09
CA GLY A 144 -9.36 11.19 19.60
C GLY A 144 -10.37 10.80 18.52
N PRO A 145 -11.47 10.09 18.86
CA PRO A 145 -11.55 9.04 19.88
C PRO A 145 -10.72 7.81 19.45
N ALA A 146 -10.68 6.75 20.26
CA ALA A 146 -9.93 5.53 19.91
C ALA A 146 -10.59 4.68 18.80
N ASP A 147 -11.69 5.19 18.23
CA ASP A 147 -12.50 4.52 17.24
C ASP A 147 -12.30 5.26 15.91
N PRO A 148 -12.08 4.55 14.78
CA PRO A 148 -12.12 5.20 13.49
C PRO A 148 -13.55 5.68 13.25
N ASN A 149 -13.84 6.98 13.36
CA ASN A 149 -15.21 7.48 13.31
C ASN A 149 -15.37 8.88 12.72
N GLY A 150 -14.97 9.06 11.45
CA GLY A 150 -15.10 10.36 10.79
C GLY A 150 -13.77 10.78 10.19
N LEU A 151 -13.51 12.08 10.22
CA LEU A 151 -12.32 12.70 9.63
C LEU A 151 -11.28 13.06 10.70
N GLN A 152 -10.95 12.11 11.58
CA GLN A 152 -9.92 12.34 12.60
C GLN A 152 -8.52 12.07 12.07
N TYR A 153 -8.42 11.22 11.04
CA TYR A 153 -7.20 10.92 10.30
C TYR A 153 -7.53 10.59 8.84
N GLY A 154 -6.53 10.71 7.98
CA GLY A 154 -6.62 10.32 6.58
C GLY A 154 -5.40 10.80 5.80
N LEU A 155 -5.46 10.65 4.48
CA LEU A 155 -4.39 11.05 3.57
C LEU A 155 -4.78 12.31 2.78
N THR A 156 -4.05 13.41 3.01
CA THR A 156 -4.07 14.53 2.05
C THR A 156 -3.24 14.20 0.82
N SER A 157 -3.51 14.91 -0.26
CA SER A 157 -2.82 14.74 -1.54
C SER A 157 -1.35 15.17 -1.47
N VAL A 158 -0.56 14.77 -2.47
CA VAL A 158 0.82 15.27 -2.64
C VAL A 158 0.83 16.79 -2.87
N GLY A 159 -0.19 17.33 -3.54
CA GLY A 159 -0.31 18.76 -3.85
C GLY A 159 -0.97 19.63 -2.79
N ASP A 160 -1.30 19.06 -1.64
CA ASP A 160 -2.03 19.72 -0.55
C ASP A 160 -1.30 20.95 0.02
N ASN A 161 -2.00 22.09 0.05
CA ASN A 161 -1.58 23.30 0.71
C ASN A 161 -2.18 23.37 2.13
N LYS A 162 -1.32 23.15 3.13
CA LYS A 162 -1.69 23.07 4.55
C LYS A 162 -2.27 24.35 5.17
N ALA A 163 -2.29 25.45 4.42
CA ALA A 163 -2.86 26.72 4.85
C ALA A 163 -4.28 26.97 4.33
N THR A 164 -4.82 26.08 3.49
CA THR A 164 -6.12 26.23 2.83
C THR A 164 -7.08 25.10 3.19
N GLY A 165 -8.35 25.28 2.84
CA GLY A 165 -9.43 24.34 3.14
C GLY A 165 -10.38 24.84 4.23
N ASN A 166 -11.44 24.06 4.44
CA ASN A 166 -12.43 24.34 5.47
C ASN A 166 -11.94 23.90 6.86
N THR A 167 -12.68 24.27 7.90
CA THR A 167 -12.27 24.03 9.30
C THR A 167 -11.83 22.58 9.57
N PRO A 168 -12.58 21.52 9.19
CA PRO A 168 -12.12 20.15 9.38
C PRO A 168 -10.73 19.84 8.78
N ILE A 169 -10.42 20.34 7.58
CA ILE A 169 -9.09 20.11 6.96
C ILE A 169 -7.97 20.79 7.76
N LEU A 170 -8.27 21.95 8.35
CA LEU A 170 -7.29 22.74 9.09
C LEU A 170 -7.14 22.33 10.56
N THR A 171 -8.13 21.64 11.14
CA THR A 171 -8.15 21.30 12.57
C THR A 171 -7.91 19.83 12.85
N GLU A 172 -8.02 18.94 11.88
CA GLU A 172 -7.78 17.51 12.07
C GLU A 172 -6.36 17.15 11.64
N PRO A 173 -5.71 16.18 12.31
CA PRO A 173 -4.39 15.72 11.93
C PRO A 173 -4.47 14.81 10.69
N LEU A 174 -3.96 15.29 9.56
CA LEU A 174 -3.98 14.56 8.29
C LEU A 174 -2.56 14.24 7.82
N THR A 175 -2.33 12.98 7.46
CA THR A 175 -1.04 12.52 6.95
C THR A 175 -0.92 12.91 5.49
N ASN A 176 0.18 13.57 5.12
CA ASN A 176 0.40 13.89 3.73
C ASN A 176 0.83 12.63 2.96
N HIS A 177 0.27 12.46 1.75
CA HIS A 177 0.71 11.53 0.72
C HIS A 177 0.45 10.04 1.01
N SER A 178 1.09 9.41 1.98
CA SER A 178 1.01 7.94 2.12
C SER A 178 1.16 7.39 3.54
N VAL A 179 0.62 6.18 3.70
CA VAL A 179 0.77 5.30 4.87
C VAL A 179 1.08 3.89 4.37
N THR A 180 2.01 3.23 5.06
CA THR A 180 2.34 1.82 4.85
C THR A 180 1.80 0.97 5.98
N PHE A 181 1.04 -0.06 5.62
CA PHE A 181 0.49 -1.08 6.50
C PHE A 181 1.25 -2.38 6.34
N LEU A 182 1.49 -3.07 7.46
CA LEU A 182 1.95 -4.45 7.46
C LEU A 182 0.84 -5.33 8.05
N LEU A 183 0.54 -6.40 7.33
CA LEU A 183 -0.40 -7.43 7.69
C LEU A 183 0.34 -8.77 7.72
N THR A 184 0.04 -9.60 8.71
CA THR A 184 0.56 -10.97 8.80
C THR A 184 -0.38 -11.87 8.01
N PRO A 185 0.06 -12.43 6.87
CA PRO A 185 -0.77 -13.32 6.08
C PRO A 185 -0.83 -14.73 6.69
N GLY A 186 -1.96 -15.39 6.49
CA GLY A 186 -2.17 -16.80 6.79
C GLY A 186 -1.41 -17.69 5.81
N ALA A 187 -1.32 -18.98 6.14
CA ALA A 187 -0.66 -19.96 5.30
C ALA A 187 -1.31 -20.02 3.90
N GLY A 188 -0.48 -20.05 2.85
CA GLY A 188 -0.95 -20.15 1.46
C GLY A 188 -1.47 -18.84 0.87
N PHE A 189 -1.31 -17.71 1.56
CA PHE A 189 -1.58 -16.40 0.98
C PHE A 189 -0.67 -16.12 -0.24
N SER A 190 -1.23 -15.47 -1.25
CA SER A 190 -0.52 -15.02 -2.45
C SER A 190 -1.09 -13.68 -2.92
N LEU A 191 -0.24 -12.82 -3.48
CA LEU A 191 -0.66 -11.54 -4.07
C LEU A 191 -1.69 -11.72 -5.21
N THR A 192 -1.69 -12.87 -5.88
CA THR A 192 -2.68 -13.22 -6.93
C THR A 192 -4.11 -13.38 -6.40
N GLN A 193 -4.31 -13.40 -5.09
CA GLN A 193 -5.63 -13.46 -4.46
C GLN A 193 -6.30 -12.09 -4.34
N ILE A 194 -5.53 -11.01 -4.58
CA ILE A 194 -5.98 -9.62 -4.46
C ILE A 194 -6.62 -9.18 -5.77
N SER A 195 -7.84 -8.66 -5.71
CA SER A 195 -8.53 -8.09 -6.87
C SER A 195 -9.56 -7.03 -6.46
N ASN A 196 -10.26 -6.44 -7.43
CA ASN A 196 -11.38 -5.50 -7.21
C ASN A 196 -11.07 -4.37 -6.22
N VAL A 197 -10.01 -3.61 -6.50
CA VAL A 197 -9.59 -2.51 -5.63
C VAL A 197 -10.49 -1.29 -5.81
N PHE A 198 -10.89 -0.64 -4.72
CA PHE A 198 -11.56 0.65 -4.72
C PHE A 198 -10.92 1.60 -3.72
N PHE A 199 -10.84 2.87 -4.09
CA PHE A 199 -10.41 3.96 -3.21
C PHE A 199 -11.63 4.74 -2.74
N GLN A 200 -11.69 5.02 -1.45
CA GLN A 200 -12.77 5.79 -0.82
C GLN A 200 -12.22 7.10 -0.28
N TYR A 201 -12.90 8.18 -0.63
CA TYR A 201 -12.62 9.49 -0.08
C TYR A 201 -13.74 9.94 0.86
N GLY A 202 -13.40 10.73 1.86
CA GLY A 202 -14.34 11.18 2.89
C GLY A 202 -14.67 10.11 3.93
N THR A 203 -15.75 10.29 4.66
CA THR A 203 -16.13 9.53 5.85
C THR A 203 -17.46 8.76 5.72
N ALA A 204 -18.05 8.71 4.52
CA ALA A 204 -19.27 7.95 4.23
C ALA A 204 -19.17 7.15 2.92
N LEU A 205 -19.79 5.97 2.86
CA LEU A 205 -19.78 5.10 1.66
C LEU A 205 -20.54 5.69 0.46
N THR A 206 -21.31 6.75 0.67
CA THR A 206 -22.01 7.52 -0.39
C THR A 206 -21.16 8.64 -0.96
N GLU A 207 -20.02 8.96 -0.34
CA GLU A 207 -19.07 9.93 -0.84
C GLU A 207 -18.18 9.32 -1.93
N PRO A 208 -17.45 10.15 -2.70
CA PRO A 208 -16.91 9.65 -3.95
C PRO A 208 -15.84 8.58 -3.75
N ARG A 209 -15.91 7.61 -4.63
CA ARG A 209 -15.07 6.43 -4.71
C ARG A 209 -14.84 6.07 -6.16
N PHE A 210 -13.75 5.39 -6.45
CA PHE A 210 -13.44 4.94 -7.80
C PHE A 210 -12.63 3.65 -7.78
N PRO A 211 -12.76 2.79 -8.82
CA PRO A 211 -11.99 1.57 -8.93
C PRO A 211 -10.52 1.87 -9.19
N GLY A 212 -9.64 1.01 -8.67
CA GLY A 212 -8.24 0.94 -9.06
C GLY A 212 -8.05 -0.10 -10.17
N GLY A 213 -7.42 0.28 -11.28
CA GLY A 213 -7.03 -0.63 -12.34
C GLY A 213 -5.70 -1.30 -12.05
N GLU A 214 -5.55 -2.58 -12.40
CA GLU A 214 -4.26 -3.28 -12.40
C GLU A 214 -3.36 -2.69 -13.47
N GLY A 215 -2.17 -2.24 -13.09
CA GLY A 215 -1.20 -1.64 -14.00
C GLY A 215 -0.71 -0.30 -13.49
N GLY A 216 0.59 -0.25 -13.15
CA GLY A 216 1.27 0.98 -12.81
C GLY A 216 1.25 1.94 -13.98
N GLY A 217 0.53 3.04 -13.80
CA GLY A 217 0.48 4.14 -14.74
C GLY A 217 -0.78 4.94 -14.51
N GLY A 218 -0.61 6.18 -14.02
CA GLY A 218 -1.51 7.26 -14.44
C GLY A 218 -1.63 7.30 -15.98
N PRO A 219 -2.40 8.23 -16.55
CA PRO A 219 -2.79 8.18 -17.96
C PRO A 219 -1.56 8.12 -18.89
N GLY A 220 -1.18 6.91 -19.32
CA GLY A 220 -0.01 6.65 -20.16
C GLY A 220 0.89 5.50 -19.68
N GLY A 221 0.57 4.26 -20.08
CA GLY A 221 1.56 3.21 -20.36
C GLY A 221 2.04 2.37 -19.17
N GLY A 222 1.83 1.06 -19.27
CA GLY A 222 2.09 0.10 -18.21
C GLY A 222 3.57 -0.10 -17.90
N ASN A 223 3.89 -0.11 -16.62
CA ASN A 223 5.12 -0.69 -16.10
C ASN A 223 4.81 -2.08 -15.53
N THR A 224 4.73 -3.08 -16.41
CA THR A 224 5.10 -4.44 -16.02
C THR A 224 6.59 -4.43 -15.65
N PRO A 225 7.00 -4.84 -14.44
CA PRO A 225 8.40 -5.05 -14.11
C PRO A 225 8.97 -6.06 -15.12
N GLU A 226 9.92 -5.64 -15.96
CA GLU A 226 10.62 -6.58 -16.82
C GLU A 226 11.39 -7.52 -15.90
N PRO A 227 11.09 -8.84 -15.92
CA PRO A 227 11.91 -9.78 -15.17
C PRO A 227 13.34 -9.67 -15.71
N ALA A 228 14.33 -10.00 -14.89
CA ALA A 228 15.76 -10.03 -15.22
C ALA A 228 16.15 -10.86 -16.48
N THR A 229 15.19 -11.35 -17.27
CA THR A 229 15.33 -11.92 -18.61
C THR A 229 16.14 -11.06 -19.59
N LEU A 230 16.05 -9.72 -19.56
CA LEU A 230 16.93 -8.89 -20.41
C LEU A 230 18.40 -8.96 -19.97
N ALA A 231 18.66 -9.04 -18.66
CA ALA A 231 20.01 -9.27 -18.17
C ALA A 231 20.51 -10.67 -18.56
N LEU A 232 19.65 -11.71 -18.48
CA LEU A 232 20.02 -13.08 -18.87
C LEU A 232 20.31 -13.21 -20.37
N LEU A 233 19.57 -12.50 -21.23
CA LEU A 233 19.83 -12.46 -22.67
C LEU A 233 21.16 -11.74 -22.98
N GLY A 234 21.44 -10.64 -22.26
CA GLY A 234 22.71 -9.91 -22.36
C GLY A 234 23.93 -10.75 -21.95
N PHE A 235 23.83 -11.46 -20.82
CA PHE A 235 24.92 -12.35 -20.37
C PHE A 235 25.06 -13.61 -21.23
N GLY A 236 23.96 -14.17 -21.75
CA GLY A 236 23.99 -15.32 -22.65
C GLY A 236 24.70 -15.01 -23.98
N LEU A 237 24.48 -13.82 -24.55
CA LEU A 237 25.16 -13.38 -25.77
C LEU A 237 26.66 -13.11 -25.54
N LEU A 238 27.03 -12.51 -24.39
CA LEU A 238 28.43 -12.29 -24.02
C LEU A 238 29.18 -13.62 -23.79
N ALA A 239 28.57 -14.58 -23.09
CA ALA A 239 29.15 -15.91 -22.89
C ALA A 239 29.33 -16.67 -24.22
N GLY A 240 28.34 -16.58 -25.13
CA GLY A 240 28.43 -17.16 -26.47
C GLY A 240 29.53 -16.54 -27.34
N ALA A 241 29.73 -15.22 -27.27
CA ALA A 241 30.77 -14.50 -28.00
C ALA A 241 32.18 -14.85 -27.51
N VAL A 242 32.37 -14.98 -26.19
CA VAL A 242 33.66 -15.38 -25.59
C VAL A 242 33.99 -16.84 -25.91
N ALA A 243 33.00 -17.74 -25.92
CA ALA A 243 33.19 -19.14 -26.31
C ALA A 243 33.58 -19.30 -27.80
N ARG A 244 33.05 -18.45 -28.69
CA ARG A 244 33.39 -18.46 -30.11
C ARG A 244 34.83 -18.03 -30.39
N ARG A 245 35.36 -17.08 -29.59
CA ARG A 245 36.72 -16.54 -29.75
C ARG A 245 37.84 -17.50 -29.33
N LYS A 246 37.52 -18.58 -28.60
CA LYS A 246 38.48 -19.62 -28.18
C LYS A 246 38.53 -20.83 -29.13
N ARG A 247 37.75 -20.83 -30.22
CA ARG A 247 37.66 -21.95 -31.18
C ARG A 247 38.25 -21.65 -32.57
N THR A 248 38.92 -20.51 -32.72
CA THR A 248 39.77 -20.14 -33.86
C THR A 248 41.19 -19.98 -33.38
#